data_AF-A0A7Y1UQ83-F1
#
_entry.id   AF-A0A7Y1UQ83-F1
#
_cell.length_a   1.000
_cell.length_b   1.000
_cell.length_c   1.000
_cell.angle_alpha   90.00
_cell.angle_beta   90.00
_cell.angle_gamma   90.00
#
_symmetry.space_group_name_H-M   'P 1'
#
loop_
_entity.id
_entity.type
_entity.pdbx_description
1 polymer ?
#
loop_
_entity_poly.entity_id
_entity_poly.type
_entity_poly.pdbx_seq_one_letter_code
_entity_poly.pdbx_strand_id
1 'polypeptide(L)'
;MRVAVVGYGAWGPNHVRNFVNLLGVSNVVVVEADAERRAQAVERYPGIESASELSKVLGDPTVQAVCIATPTHTHFTLTRDALKAGKHVLCEKPLAETGEESVELVELARSSGRVLMVGFVFIHNPGIRALKTLITDGDLGSVYYLSAVRSNLGPIRDDVNAAFDLAAHDISIFNWLLEAEPVLVSALGGAFIQPGIEDVTFISLRYPNDV
;
A
#
# COMPACT_ATOMS: atom_id res chain seq x y z
N MET A 1 -11.99 13.69 -11.86
CA MET A 1 -11.84 12.23 -11.80
C MET A 1 -12.77 11.70 -10.73
N ARG A 2 -13.54 10.63 -10.98
CA ARG A 2 -14.27 9.93 -9.90
C ARG A 2 -13.48 8.73 -9.40
N VAL A 3 -13.43 8.55 -8.08
CA VAL A 3 -12.63 7.51 -7.42
C VAL A 3 -13.54 6.70 -6.50
N ALA A 4 -13.47 5.37 -6.59
CA ALA A 4 -14.07 4.49 -5.60
C ALA A 4 -13.07 4.14 -4.50
N VAL A 5 -13.44 4.25 -3.23
CA VAL A 5 -12.64 3.78 -2.09
C VAL A 5 -13.32 2.56 -1.49
N VAL A 6 -12.66 1.40 -1.58
CA VAL A 6 -13.16 0.11 -1.11
C VAL A 6 -12.62 -0.17 0.28
N GLY A 7 -13.52 -0.32 1.24
CA GLY A 7 -13.20 -0.42 2.67
C GLY A 7 -13.18 0.95 3.36
N TYR A 8 -13.93 1.05 4.45
CA TYR A 8 -13.98 2.21 5.35
C TYR A 8 -13.58 1.81 6.79
N GLY A 9 -12.56 0.96 6.88
CA GLY A 9 -11.94 0.51 8.14
C GLY A 9 -10.91 1.50 8.69
N ALA A 10 -9.74 1.02 9.12
CA ALA A 10 -8.71 1.89 9.71
C ALA A 10 -8.08 2.87 8.69
N TRP A 11 -7.81 2.42 7.46
CA TRP A 11 -7.16 3.22 6.43
C TRP A 11 -8.12 3.93 5.49
N GLY A 12 -9.28 3.35 5.20
CA GLY A 12 -10.30 3.92 4.31
C GLY A 12 -10.63 5.40 4.58
N PRO A 13 -10.91 5.82 5.84
CA PRO A 13 -11.19 7.22 6.17
C PRO A 13 -10.05 8.19 5.81
N ASN A 14 -8.80 7.76 5.87
CA ASN A 14 -7.66 8.58 5.46
C ASN A 14 -7.66 8.82 3.94
N HIS A 15 -7.94 7.76 3.17
CA HIS A 15 -8.06 7.86 1.70
C HIS A 15 -9.25 8.72 1.29
N VAL A 16 -10.43 8.49 1.88
CA VAL A 16 -11.62 9.30 1.60
C VAL A 16 -11.37 10.77 1.91
N ARG A 17 -10.81 11.08 3.10
CA ARG A 17 -10.44 12.45 3.48
C ARG A 17 -9.52 13.08 2.43
N ASN A 18 -8.51 12.35 1.97
CA ASN A 18 -7.55 12.87 1.02
C ASN A 18 -8.20 13.09 -0.36
N PHE A 19 -8.95 12.12 -0.89
CA PHE A 19 -9.58 12.24 -2.21
C PHE A 19 -10.67 13.30 -2.27
N VAL A 20 -11.48 13.46 -1.22
CA VAL A 20 -12.49 14.53 -1.16
C VAL A 20 -11.86 15.92 -1.25
N ASN A 21 -10.64 16.09 -0.72
CA ASN A 21 -9.92 17.36 -0.73
C ASN A 21 -8.92 17.50 -1.89
N LEU A 22 -8.77 16.49 -2.74
CA LEU A 22 -7.76 16.47 -3.78
C LEU A 22 -8.25 17.20 -5.04
N LEU A 23 -7.51 18.23 -5.45
CA LEU A 23 -7.75 18.91 -6.73
C LEU A 23 -7.73 17.90 -7.88
N GLY A 24 -8.76 17.95 -8.72
CA GLY A 24 -8.93 17.02 -9.84
C GLY A 24 -9.76 15.77 -9.51
N VAL A 25 -10.10 15.52 -8.23
CA VAL A 25 -11.15 14.56 -7.86
C VAL A 25 -12.48 15.28 -7.78
N SER A 26 -13.45 14.83 -8.57
CA SER A 26 -14.77 15.46 -8.68
C SER A 26 -15.82 14.79 -7.82
N ASN A 27 -15.61 13.53 -7.44
CA ASN A 27 -16.52 12.75 -6.60
C ASN A 27 -15.79 11.52 -6.04
N VAL A 28 -16.21 11.09 -4.85
CA VAL A 28 -15.76 9.86 -4.21
C VAL A 28 -16.96 8.94 -3.99
N VAL A 29 -16.78 7.66 -4.30
CA VAL A 29 -17.74 6.60 -3.99
C VAL A 29 -17.15 5.69 -2.92
N VAL A 30 -17.73 5.62 -1.73
CA VAL A 30 -17.29 4.68 -0.69
C VAL A 30 -17.99 3.33 -0.89
N VAL A 31 -17.20 2.29 -1.08
CA VAL A 31 -17.66 0.91 -1.19
C VAL A 31 -17.36 0.19 0.12
N GLU A 32 -18.41 -0.07 0.90
CA GLU A 32 -18.28 -0.70 2.21
C GLU A 32 -19.47 -1.63 2.43
N ALA A 33 -19.22 -2.88 2.81
CA ALA A 33 -20.27 -3.88 3.01
C ALA A 33 -21.08 -3.58 4.28
N ASP A 34 -20.39 -3.16 5.34
CA ASP A 34 -21.01 -2.81 6.62
C ASP A 34 -21.87 -1.54 6.49
N ALA A 35 -23.16 -1.67 6.81
CA ALA A 35 -24.12 -0.58 6.60
C ALA A 35 -23.86 0.62 7.53
N GLU A 36 -23.38 0.38 8.75
CA GLU A 36 -23.11 1.45 9.72
C GLU A 36 -21.87 2.24 9.30
N ARG A 37 -20.76 1.57 8.96
CA ARG A 37 -19.54 2.23 8.45
C ARG A 37 -19.79 2.98 7.16
N ARG A 38 -20.61 2.41 6.26
CA ARG A 38 -21.01 3.08 5.03
C ARG A 38 -21.82 4.35 5.32
N ALA A 39 -22.75 4.31 6.27
CA ALA A 39 -23.51 5.48 6.70
C ALA A 39 -22.60 6.54 7.35
N GLN A 40 -21.66 6.13 8.21
CA GLN A 40 -20.67 7.02 8.82
C GLN A 40 -19.83 7.78 7.78
N ALA A 41 -19.45 7.13 6.68
CA ALA A 41 -18.71 7.78 5.60
C ALA A 41 -19.53 8.91 4.95
N VAL A 42 -20.80 8.65 4.64
CA VAL A 42 -21.71 9.62 4.01
C VAL A 42 -22.06 10.77 4.97
N GLU A 43 -22.29 10.45 6.24
CA GLU A 43 -22.52 11.46 7.28
C GLU A 43 -21.33 12.39 7.44
N ARG A 44 -20.11 11.82 7.43
CA ARG A 44 -18.88 12.59 7.62
C ARG A 44 -18.56 13.50 6.43
N TYR A 45 -18.88 13.05 5.21
CA TYR A 45 -18.63 13.80 3.98
C TYR A 45 -19.91 13.91 3.14
N PRO A 46 -20.79 14.88 3.46
CA PRO A 46 -21.98 15.13 2.66
C PRO A 46 -21.61 15.35 1.18
N GLY A 47 -22.24 14.59 0.28
CA GLY A 47 -22.00 14.69 -1.17
C GLY A 47 -21.10 13.60 -1.76
N ILE A 48 -20.54 12.71 -0.95
CA ILE A 48 -19.99 11.45 -1.46
C ILE A 48 -21.11 10.46 -1.77
N GLU A 49 -20.87 9.57 -2.70
CA GLU A 49 -21.74 8.43 -2.97
C GLU A 49 -21.29 7.21 -2.17
N SER A 50 -22.16 6.22 -2.05
CA SER A 50 -21.79 4.95 -1.41
C SER A 50 -22.44 3.74 -2.08
N ALA A 51 -21.76 2.61 -2.00
CA ALA A 51 -22.23 1.32 -2.49
C ALA A 51 -21.88 0.22 -1.49
N SER A 52 -22.66 -0.87 -1.49
CA SER A 52 -22.43 -2.02 -0.60
C SER A 52 -21.35 -2.98 -1.10
N GLU A 53 -21.01 -2.92 -2.38
CA GLU A 53 -20.12 -3.87 -3.04
C GLU A 53 -19.47 -3.25 -4.28
N LEU A 54 -18.26 -3.73 -4.61
CA LEU A 54 -17.43 -3.16 -5.67
C LEU A 54 -18.03 -3.38 -7.07
N SER A 55 -18.70 -4.53 -7.27
CA SER A 55 -19.36 -4.88 -8.55
C SER A 55 -20.31 -3.78 -9.06
N LYS A 56 -20.99 -3.07 -8.15
CA LYS A 56 -21.92 -1.98 -8.45
C LYS A 56 -21.26 -0.73 -9.04
N VAL A 57 -19.96 -0.56 -8.87
CA VAL A 57 -19.22 0.62 -9.36
C VAL A 57 -18.23 0.27 -10.49
N LEU A 58 -17.86 -1.00 -10.66
CA LEU A 58 -16.90 -1.40 -11.71
C LEU A 58 -17.42 -1.15 -13.12
N GLY A 59 -18.71 -1.35 -13.35
CA GLY A 59 -19.35 -1.13 -14.66
C GLY A 59 -19.56 0.34 -15.02
N ASP A 60 -19.41 1.27 -14.06
CA ASP A 60 -19.60 2.70 -14.30
C ASP A 60 -18.36 3.28 -15.01
N PRO A 61 -18.45 3.72 -16.28
CA PRO A 61 -17.31 4.26 -17.01
C PRO A 61 -16.82 5.59 -16.44
N THR A 62 -17.62 6.28 -15.62
CA THR A 62 -17.25 7.55 -15.00
C THR A 62 -16.34 7.36 -13.77
N VAL A 63 -16.32 6.17 -13.16
CA VAL A 63 -15.35 5.79 -12.13
C VAL A 63 -14.05 5.39 -12.82
N GLN A 64 -12.98 6.13 -12.56
CA GLN A 64 -11.71 5.99 -13.29
C GLN A 64 -10.63 5.29 -12.46
N ALA A 65 -10.71 5.39 -11.13
CA ALA A 65 -9.76 4.77 -10.23
C ALA A 65 -10.45 4.11 -9.03
N VAL A 66 -9.82 3.07 -8.49
CA VAL A 66 -10.24 2.34 -7.30
C VAL A 66 -9.09 2.36 -6.30
N CYS A 67 -9.39 2.76 -5.06
CA CYS A 67 -8.50 2.65 -3.92
C CYS A 67 -8.96 1.48 -3.04
N ILE A 68 -8.12 0.48 -2.83
CA ILE A 68 -8.44 -0.72 -2.05
C ILE A 68 -7.77 -0.60 -0.68
N ALA A 69 -8.57 -0.51 0.38
CA ALA A 69 -8.16 -0.38 1.76
C ALA A 69 -8.91 -1.39 2.65
N THR A 70 -8.95 -2.64 2.19
CA THR A 70 -9.63 -3.79 2.81
C THR A 70 -8.61 -4.70 3.52
N PRO A 71 -9.01 -5.81 4.17
CA PRO A 71 -8.05 -6.79 4.67
C PRO A 71 -7.26 -7.45 3.54
N THR A 72 -5.99 -7.78 3.80
CA THR A 72 -5.02 -8.28 2.81
C THR A 72 -5.54 -9.43 1.94
N HIS A 73 -6.20 -10.43 2.52
CA HIS A 73 -6.72 -11.61 1.80
C HIS A 73 -7.70 -11.26 0.66
N THR A 74 -8.26 -10.05 0.67
CA THR A 74 -9.18 -9.58 -0.39
C THR A 74 -8.46 -8.80 -1.50
N HIS A 75 -7.23 -8.32 -1.26
CA HIS A 75 -6.54 -7.38 -2.14
C HIS A 75 -6.34 -7.94 -3.55
N PHE A 76 -5.91 -9.21 -3.67
CA PHE A 76 -5.66 -9.82 -4.97
C PHE A 76 -6.91 -9.82 -5.86
N THR A 77 -8.01 -10.36 -5.35
CA THR A 77 -9.27 -10.46 -6.08
C THR A 77 -9.82 -9.08 -6.45
N LEU A 78 -9.87 -8.15 -5.48
CA LEU A 78 -10.42 -6.81 -5.73
C LEU A 78 -9.56 -6.01 -6.71
N THR A 79 -8.23 -6.10 -6.63
CA THR A 79 -7.29 -5.41 -7.53
C THR A 79 -7.44 -5.96 -8.94
N ARG A 80 -7.42 -7.29 -9.08
CA ARG A 80 -7.58 -7.97 -10.37
C ARG A 80 -8.89 -7.57 -11.05
N ASP A 81 -10.00 -7.57 -10.31
CA ASP A 81 -11.32 -7.27 -10.86
C ASP A 81 -11.43 -5.79 -11.26
N ALA A 82 -10.85 -4.87 -10.49
CA ALA A 82 -10.77 -3.46 -10.85
C ALA A 82 -9.91 -3.21 -12.10
N LEU A 83 -8.75 -3.86 -12.21
CA LEU A 83 -7.89 -3.77 -13.40
C LEU A 83 -8.59 -4.34 -14.64
N LYS A 84 -9.26 -5.49 -14.52
CA LYS A 84 -10.06 -6.10 -15.61
C LYS A 84 -11.22 -5.21 -16.05
N ALA A 85 -11.80 -4.43 -15.14
CA ALA A 85 -12.82 -3.42 -15.44
C ALA A 85 -12.24 -2.11 -16.02
N GLY A 86 -10.94 -2.07 -16.32
CA GLY A 86 -10.27 -0.92 -16.94
C GLY A 86 -10.00 0.25 -15.98
N LYS A 87 -10.00 0.00 -14.66
CA LYS A 87 -9.77 1.04 -13.65
C LYS A 87 -8.28 1.17 -13.31
N HIS A 88 -7.84 2.37 -12.97
CA HIS A 88 -6.56 2.54 -12.26
C HIS A 88 -6.72 2.07 -10.81
N VAL A 89 -5.68 1.51 -10.21
CA VAL A 89 -5.75 0.97 -8.85
C VAL A 89 -4.66 1.52 -7.95
N LEU A 90 -5.05 1.98 -6.76
CA LEU A 90 -4.19 2.15 -5.59
C LEU A 90 -4.60 1.07 -4.58
N CYS A 91 -3.70 0.16 -4.21
CA CYS A 91 -3.98 -0.89 -3.24
C CYS A 91 -3.11 -0.69 -2.00
N GLU A 92 -3.71 -0.75 -0.81
CA GLU A 92 -2.94 -0.75 0.44
C GLU A 92 -1.94 -1.90 0.50
N LYS A 93 -0.89 -1.70 1.30
CA LYS A 93 0.12 -2.73 1.50
C LYS A 93 -0.37 -3.83 2.46
N PRO A 94 0.06 -5.08 2.28
CA PRO A 94 0.76 -5.62 1.10
C PRO A 94 -0.20 -5.80 -0.09
N LEU A 95 0.33 -5.78 -1.31
CA LEU A 95 -0.48 -5.84 -2.55
C LEU A 95 -1.30 -7.14 -2.67
N ALA A 96 -0.77 -8.25 -2.17
CA ALA A 96 -1.41 -9.56 -2.11
C ALA A 96 -0.80 -10.38 -0.96
N GLU A 97 -1.31 -11.60 -0.72
CA GLU A 97 -0.76 -12.50 0.31
C GLU A 97 0.56 -13.12 -0.13
N THR A 98 0.75 -13.29 -1.44
CA THR A 98 1.95 -13.89 -2.02
C THR A 98 2.67 -12.97 -3.01
N GLY A 99 3.95 -13.27 -3.26
CA GLY A 99 4.76 -12.58 -4.26
C GLY A 99 4.26 -12.89 -5.67
N GLU A 100 3.87 -14.14 -5.93
CA GLU A 100 3.36 -14.62 -7.21
C GLU A 100 2.07 -13.89 -7.60
N GLU A 101 1.12 -13.76 -6.68
CA GLU A 101 -0.09 -12.95 -6.89
C GLU A 101 0.24 -11.49 -7.18
N SER A 102 1.23 -10.92 -6.48
CA SER A 102 1.68 -9.55 -6.72
C SER A 102 2.25 -9.39 -8.13
N VAL A 103 3.03 -10.36 -8.62
CA VAL A 103 3.57 -10.37 -9.99
C VAL A 103 2.44 -10.45 -11.02
N GLU A 104 1.46 -11.33 -10.81
CA GLU A 104 0.29 -11.46 -11.71
C GLU A 104 -0.45 -10.12 -11.83
N LEU A 105 -0.67 -9.40 -10.73
CA LEU A 105 -1.34 -8.10 -10.75
C LEU A 105 -0.52 -7.03 -11.49
N VAL A 106 0.80 -7.03 -11.35
CA VAL A 106 1.70 -6.12 -12.06
C VAL A 106 1.64 -6.37 -13.58
N GLU A 107 1.66 -7.64 -13.99
CA GLU A 107 1.52 -8.03 -15.40
C GLU A 107 0.13 -7.68 -15.96
N LEU A 108 -0.92 -7.89 -15.18
CA LEU A 108 -2.27 -7.51 -15.54
C LEU A 108 -2.41 -5.99 -15.71
N ALA A 109 -1.84 -5.20 -14.79
CA ALA A 109 -1.85 -3.74 -14.90
C ALA A 109 -1.13 -3.26 -16.16
N ARG A 110 0.04 -3.84 -16.47
CA ARG A 110 0.78 -3.54 -17.70
C ARG A 110 0.00 -3.90 -18.96
N SER A 111 -0.54 -5.11 -19.05
CA SER A 111 -1.29 -5.58 -20.23
C SER A 111 -2.62 -4.85 -20.44
N SER A 112 -3.28 -4.40 -19.38
CA SER A 112 -4.48 -3.55 -19.45
C SER A 112 -4.16 -2.06 -19.66
N GLY A 113 -2.88 -1.67 -19.68
CA GLY A 113 -2.45 -0.28 -19.80
C GLY A 113 -2.98 0.59 -18.66
N ARG A 114 -3.17 0.02 -17.47
CA ARG A 114 -3.67 0.70 -16.26
C ARG A 114 -2.53 0.95 -15.28
N VAL A 115 -2.74 1.92 -14.40
CA VAL A 115 -1.80 2.24 -13.33
C VAL A 115 -2.15 1.36 -12.14
N LEU A 116 -1.17 0.67 -11.59
CA LEU A 116 -1.24 -0.01 -10.30
C LEU A 116 -0.20 0.61 -9.37
N MET A 117 -0.66 1.09 -8.23
CA MET A 117 0.17 1.66 -7.18
C MET A 117 -0.08 0.92 -5.86
N VAL A 118 0.99 0.70 -5.09
CA VAL A 118 0.93 0.10 -3.75
C VAL A 118 1.05 1.20 -2.69
N GLY A 119 0.34 1.06 -1.58
CA GLY A 119 0.28 1.98 -0.44
C GLY A 119 1.57 2.12 0.39
N PHE A 120 2.74 2.15 -0.25
CA PHE A 120 4.02 2.45 0.42
C PHE A 120 4.15 3.94 0.72
N VAL A 121 3.34 4.45 1.64
CA VAL A 121 3.20 5.90 1.92
C VAL A 121 4.52 6.60 2.28
N PHE A 122 5.50 5.90 2.87
CA PHE A 122 6.71 6.53 3.38
C PHE A 122 7.67 7.02 2.29
N ILE A 123 7.66 6.48 1.07
CA ILE A 123 8.48 7.02 -0.03
C ILE A 123 8.00 8.42 -0.45
N HIS A 124 6.80 8.82 -0.05
CA HIS A 124 6.25 10.15 -0.26
C HIS A 124 6.49 11.10 0.92
N ASN A 125 7.10 10.63 2.02
CA ASN A 125 7.44 11.47 3.16
C ASN A 125 8.47 12.55 2.74
N PRO A 126 8.27 13.84 3.08
CA PRO A 126 9.20 14.91 2.68
C PRO A 126 10.65 14.68 3.12
N GLY A 127 10.88 14.11 4.30
CA GLY A 127 12.22 13.78 4.80
C GLY A 127 12.89 12.67 4.00
N ILE A 128 12.14 11.62 3.65
CA ILE A 128 12.64 10.54 2.77
C ILE A 128 12.95 11.09 1.37
N ARG A 129 12.10 11.99 0.85
CA ARG A 129 12.35 12.64 -0.45
C ARG A 129 13.55 13.58 -0.44
N ALA A 130 13.77 14.31 0.66
CA ALA A 130 14.97 15.12 0.83
C ALA A 130 16.22 14.23 0.87
N LEU A 131 16.18 13.12 1.61
CA LEU A 131 17.29 12.16 1.64
C LEU A 131 17.60 11.58 0.25
N LYS A 132 16.57 11.24 -0.54
CA LYS A 132 16.77 10.81 -1.93
C LYS A 132 17.49 11.84 -2.78
N THR A 133 17.13 13.11 -2.62
CA THR A 133 17.76 14.22 -3.34
C THR A 133 19.25 14.31 -2.99
N LEU A 134 19.60 14.30 -1.70
CA LEU A 134 20.99 14.31 -1.24
C LEU A 134 21.82 13.13 -1.76
N ILE A 135 21.23 11.94 -1.86
CA ILE A 135 21.90 10.77 -2.45
C ILE A 135 22.10 10.97 -3.96
N THR A 136 21.05 11.40 -4.67
CA THR A 136 21.07 11.54 -6.13
C THR A 136 22.01 12.65 -6.60
N ASP A 137 22.07 13.75 -5.86
CA ASP A 137 22.93 14.91 -6.15
C ASP A 137 24.40 14.66 -5.75
N GLY A 138 24.69 13.57 -5.05
CA GLY A 138 26.03 13.19 -4.61
C GLY A 138 26.52 13.94 -3.36
N ASP A 139 25.65 14.70 -2.69
CA ASP A 139 25.98 15.48 -1.49
C ASP A 139 26.47 14.61 -0.32
N LEU A 140 26.03 13.35 -0.27
CA LEU A 140 26.47 12.37 0.74
C LEU A 140 27.73 11.57 0.32
N GLY A 141 28.22 11.76 -0.91
CA GLY A 141 29.26 10.91 -1.49
C GLY A 141 28.79 9.47 -1.68
N SER A 142 29.68 8.51 -1.47
CA SER A 142 29.34 7.08 -1.58
C SER A 142 28.51 6.61 -0.38
N VAL A 143 27.34 6.05 -0.67
CA VAL A 143 26.53 5.36 0.33
C VAL A 143 27.19 4.02 0.66
N TYR A 144 27.51 3.79 1.93
CA TYR A 144 28.15 2.55 2.39
C TYR A 144 27.18 1.55 3.03
N TYR A 145 26.15 2.05 3.72
CA TYR A 145 25.10 1.23 4.32
C TYR A 145 23.87 2.08 4.65
N LEU A 146 22.73 1.42 4.80
CA LEU A 146 21.48 1.99 5.29
C LEU A 146 21.06 1.25 6.56
N SER A 147 20.42 1.94 7.50
CA SER A 147 19.93 1.33 8.73
C SER A 147 18.57 1.93 9.12
N ALA A 148 17.65 1.06 9.52
CA ALA A 148 16.33 1.41 10.00
C ALA A 148 15.97 0.53 11.20
N VAL A 149 15.31 1.12 12.19
CA VAL A 149 14.84 0.43 13.38
C VAL A 149 13.40 0.86 13.65
N ARG A 150 12.50 -0.13 13.77
CA ARG A 150 11.11 0.07 14.16
C ARG A 150 10.82 -0.72 15.42
N SER A 151 10.59 -0.02 16.53
CA SER A 151 10.40 -0.61 17.86
C SER A 151 9.07 -0.19 18.51
N ASN A 152 8.08 0.20 17.71
CA ASN A 152 6.79 0.61 18.25
C ASN A 152 5.93 -0.61 18.57
N LEU A 153 5.23 -0.60 19.70
CA LEU A 153 4.38 -1.71 20.12
C LEU A 153 3.18 -1.89 19.18
N GLY A 154 2.65 -0.79 18.60
CA GLY A 154 1.55 -0.84 17.64
C GLY A 154 0.36 -1.69 18.13
N PRO A 155 -0.59 -2.04 17.24
CA PRO A 155 -1.46 -3.18 17.47
C PRO A 155 -0.68 -4.48 17.29
N ILE A 156 -0.83 -5.44 18.21
CA ILE A 156 -0.31 -6.80 18.02
C ILE A 156 -1.20 -7.46 16.97
N ARG A 157 -0.61 -7.78 15.81
CA ARG A 157 -1.28 -8.45 14.69
C ARG A 157 -1.16 -9.96 14.83
N ASP A 158 -2.21 -10.69 14.47
CA ASP A 158 -2.28 -12.15 14.46
C ASP A 158 -2.26 -12.74 13.03
N ASP A 159 -2.25 -11.87 12.02
CA ASP A 159 -2.34 -12.24 10.61
C ASP A 159 -1.00 -12.12 9.85
N VAL A 160 -0.04 -11.35 10.36
CA VAL A 160 1.30 -11.15 9.76
C VAL A 160 2.36 -10.94 10.83
N ASN A 161 3.62 -11.27 10.50
CA ASN A 161 4.76 -11.02 11.37
C ASN A 161 5.32 -9.59 11.23
N ALA A 162 6.27 -9.23 12.10
CA ALA A 162 6.87 -7.89 12.13
C ALA A 162 7.61 -7.52 10.83
N ALA A 163 8.16 -8.50 10.10
CA ALA A 163 8.82 -8.21 8.83
C ALA A 163 7.83 -7.75 7.76
N PHE A 164 6.71 -8.46 7.61
CA PHE A 164 5.67 -8.09 6.64
C PHE A 164 4.94 -6.80 7.02
N ASP A 165 4.67 -6.57 8.32
CA ASP A 165 3.96 -5.36 8.73
C ASP A 165 4.84 -4.10 8.71
N LEU A 166 6.07 -4.21 9.23
CA LEU A 166 6.95 -3.08 9.48
C LEU A 166 8.10 -3.00 8.48
N ALA A 167 8.90 -4.06 8.36
CA ALA A 167 10.11 -4.03 7.54
C ALA A 167 9.82 -3.86 6.04
N ALA A 168 8.64 -4.28 5.55
CA ALA A 168 8.21 -4.04 4.18
C ALA A 168 8.27 -2.54 3.80
N HIS A 169 7.99 -1.64 4.74
CA HIS A 169 8.18 -0.20 4.52
C HIS A 169 9.64 0.18 4.36
N ASP A 170 10.52 -0.33 5.21
CA ASP A 170 11.95 0.02 5.17
C ASP A 170 12.63 -0.56 3.94
N ILE A 171 12.27 -1.78 3.53
CA ILE A 171 12.69 -2.39 2.26
C ILE A 171 12.24 -1.50 1.08
N SER A 172 10.97 -1.05 1.08
CA SER A 172 10.49 -0.15 0.02
C SER A 172 11.25 1.17 -0.04
N ILE A 173 11.62 1.73 1.12
CA ILE A 173 12.41 2.96 1.22
C ILE A 173 13.83 2.71 0.68
N PHE A 174 14.49 1.64 1.11
CA PHE A 174 15.87 1.34 0.69
C PHE A 174 15.94 1.07 -0.81
N ASN A 175 15.02 0.26 -1.35
CA ASN A 175 14.93 0.03 -2.80
C ASN A 175 14.75 1.36 -3.56
N TRP A 176 13.90 2.26 -3.04
CA TRP A 176 13.63 3.55 -3.67
C TRP A 176 14.82 4.53 -3.57
N LEU A 177 15.49 4.58 -2.43
CA LEU A 177 16.68 5.41 -2.23
C LEU A 177 17.82 4.97 -3.16
N LEU A 178 18.05 3.66 -3.28
CA LEU A 178 19.15 3.08 -4.06
C LEU A 178 18.81 2.82 -5.53
N GLU A 179 17.54 2.86 -5.93
CA GLU A 179 17.06 2.43 -7.27
C GLU A 179 17.52 1.03 -7.64
N ALA A 180 17.56 0.16 -6.64
CA ALA A 180 18.06 -1.19 -6.78
C ALA A 180 17.26 -2.13 -5.89
N GLU A 181 17.37 -3.42 -6.16
CA GLU A 181 16.83 -4.49 -5.34
C GLU A 181 17.99 -5.24 -4.67
N PRO A 182 17.79 -5.83 -3.48
CA PRO A 182 18.83 -6.58 -2.80
C PRO A 182 19.20 -7.84 -3.59
N VAL A 183 20.51 -8.12 -3.69
CA VAL A 183 21.08 -9.32 -4.32
C VAL A 183 21.27 -10.47 -3.32
N LEU A 184 21.28 -10.17 -2.02
CA LEU A 184 21.34 -11.16 -0.94
C LEU A 184 20.53 -10.69 0.26
N VAL A 185 19.79 -11.62 0.87
CA VAL A 185 18.95 -11.39 2.03
C VAL A 185 19.26 -12.42 3.10
N SER A 186 19.41 -11.98 4.34
CA SER A 186 19.45 -12.83 5.53
C SER A 186 18.47 -12.27 6.56
N ALA A 187 17.63 -13.14 7.13
CA ALA A 187 16.65 -12.75 8.13
C ALA A 187 16.65 -13.72 9.30
N LEU A 188 16.54 -13.19 10.51
CA LEU A 188 16.34 -13.94 11.74
C LEU A 188 15.12 -13.37 12.45
N GLY A 189 14.26 -14.23 12.97
CA GLY A 189 13.05 -13.82 13.66
C GLY A 189 12.85 -14.57 14.97
N GLY A 190 12.19 -13.90 15.92
CA GLY A 190 11.80 -14.45 17.21
C GLY A 190 10.32 -14.23 17.46
N ALA A 191 9.65 -15.30 17.88
CA ALA A 191 8.23 -15.30 18.24
C ALA A 191 8.11 -15.47 19.76
N PHE A 192 7.81 -14.38 20.46
CA PHE A 192 7.79 -14.32 21.93
C PHE A 192 6.38 -14.10 22.48
N ILE A 193 5.51 -13.43 21.72
CA ILE A 193 4.12 -13.16 22.12
C ILE A 193 3.18 -14.24 21.58
N GLN A 194 3.31 -14.58 20.29
CA GLN A 194 2.43 -15.53 19.60
C GLN A 194 3.27 -16.63 18.94
N PRO A 195 3.09 -17.91 19.29
CA PRO A 195 3.84 -19.00 18.66
C PRO A 195 3.66 -19.02 17.14
N GLY A 196 4.78 -18.99 16.40
CA GLY A 196 4.78 -19.04 14.94
C GLY A 196 4.56 -17.69 14.23
N ILE A 197 4.47 -16.58 14.97
CA ILE A 197 4.41 -15.22 14.41
C ILE A 197 5.56 -14.40 15.01
N GLU A 198 6.57 -14.08 14.21
CA GLU A 198 7.74 -13.37 14.70
C GLU A 198 7.42 -11.89 14.99
N ASP A 199 7.47 -11.51 16.27
CA ASP A 199 7.29 -10.13 16.73
C ASP A 199 8.61 -9.33 16.78
N VAL A 200 9.76 -10.03 16.67
CA VAL A 200 11.09 -9.41 16.50
C VAL A 200 11.75 -9.98 15.26
N THR A 201 12.26 -9.11 14.39
CA THR A 201 13.01 -9.53 13.19
C THR A 201 14.27 -8.70 13.00
N PHE A 202 15.35 -9.37 12.57
CA PHE A 202 16.61 -8.76 12.17
C PHE A 202 16.87 -9.15 10.71
N ILE A 203 16.94 -8.16 9.83
CA ILE A 203 17.07 -8.37 8.39
C ILE A 203 18.33 -7.65 7.91
N SER A 204 19.18 -8.37 7.18
CA SER A 204 20.34 -7.83 6.47
C SER A 204 20.11 -7.99 4.98
N LEU A 205 20.32 -6.91 4.24
CA LEU A 205 20.16 -6.83 2.80
C LEU A 205 21.50 -6.39 2.22
N ARG A 206 21.99 -7.08 1.19
CA ARG A 206 23.10 -6.61 0.37
C ARG A 206 22.55 -6.17 -0.97
N TYR A 207 22.83 -4.94 -1.36
CA TYR A 207 22.49 -4.34 -2.63
C TYR A 207 23.69 -4.41 -3.60
N PRO A 208 23.49 -4.08 -4.89
CA PRO A 208 24.61 -3.88 -5.81
C PRO A 208 25.62 -2.86 -5.28
N ASN A 209 26.88 -2.98 -5.72
CA ASN A 209 28.00 -2.14 -5.26
C ASN A 209 28.36 -2.28 -3.76
N ASP A 210 28.00 -3.41 -3.15
CA ASP A 210 28.34 -3.75 -1.75
C ASP A 210 27.77 -2.81 -0.69
N VAL A 211 26.59 -2.25 -0.97
CA VAL A 211 25.77 -1.45 -0.03
C VAL A 211 24.86 -2.35 0.82
#